data_AF-A0A1Y4RU79-F1
#
_entry.id   AF-A0A1Y4RU79-F1
#
_cell.length_a   1.000
_cell.length_b   1.000
_cell.length_c   1.000
_cell.angle_alpha   90.00
_cell.angle_beta   90.00
_cell.angle_gamma   90.00
#
_symmetry.space_group_name_H-M   'P 1'
#
loop_
_entity.id
_entity.type
_entity.pdbx_description
1 polymer ?
#
loop_
_entity_poly.entity_id
_entity_poly.type
_entity_poly.pdbx_seq_one_letter_code
_entity_poly.pdbx_strand_id
1 'polypeptide(L)'
;MRMEQNVFYRGQRLILTWFWATGEPCLWITDPEQIGIPKMEFVGGHPDEYCIFLKNLTETELAQITSLDGVPLDVIEELWQYLTRKDNPYGTTR
;
A
#
# COMPACT_ATOMS: atom_id res chain seq x y z
N MET A 1 6.99 11.36 -7.97
CA MET A 1 6.34 10.44 -8.93
C MET A 1 5.25 9.72 -8.15
N ARG A 2 4.02 9.70 -8.66
CA ARG A 2 2.89 9.01 -8.01
C ARG A 2 3.08 7.52 -8.32
N MET A 3 3.34 6.71 -7.30
CA MET A 3 3.42 5.26 -7.46
C MET A 3 1.98 4.74 -7.58
N GLU A 4 1.63 4.17 -8.73
CA GLU A 4 0.40 3.42 -8.94
C GLU A 4 0.78 2.18 -9.72
N GLN A 5 0.78 1.02 -9.04
CA GLN A 5 1.23 -0.24 -9.62
C GLN A 5 0.22 -1.34 -9.32
N ASN A 6 -0.19 -2.08 -10.35
CA ASN A 6 -0.98 -3.28 -10.17
C ASN A 6 -0.11 -4.39 -9.56
N VAL A 7 -0.60 -4.99 -8.49
CA VAL A 7 0.09 -6.04 -7.74
C VAL A 7 -0.86 -7.19 -7.44
N PHE A 8 -0.29 -8.35 -7.11
CA PHE A 8 -1.02 -9.43 -6.48
C PHE A 8 -0.74 -9.46 -4.98
N TYR A 9 -1.80 -9.65 -4.19
CA TYR A 9 -1.72 -9.91 -2.76
C TYR A 9 -2.79 -10.95 -2.42
N ARG A 10 -2.39 -12.07 -1.79
CA ARG A 10 -3.29 -13.19 -1.46
C ARG A 10 -4.13 -13.69 -2.67
N GLY A 11 -3.53 -13.67 -3.85
CA GLY A 11 -4.19 -14.08 -5.11
C GLY A 11 -5.19 -13.06 -5.68
N GLN A 12 -5.33 -11.89 -5.05
CA GLN A 12 -6.20 -10.80 -5.50
C GLN A 12 -5.37 -9.70 -6.17
N ARG A 13 -5.90 -9.12 -7.25
CA ARG A 13 -5.29 -7.96 -7.91
C ARG A 13 -5.67 -6.70 -7.15
N LEU A 14 -4.68 -5.94 -6.69
CA LEU A 14 -4.85 -4.65 -6.01
C LEU A 14 -3.95 -3.60 -6.66
N ILE A 15 -4.14 -2.34 -6.29
CA ILE A 15 -3.25 -1.25 -6.72
C ILE A 15 -2.39 -0.82 -5.53
N LEU A 16 -1.08 -1.02 -5.61
CA LEU A 16 -0.12 -0.40 -4.70
C LEU A 16 -0.02 1.09 -5.05
N THR A 17 -0.41 1.94 -4.10
CA THR A 17 -0.42 3.39 -4.26
C THR A 17 -0.10 4.11 -2.95
N TRP A 18 0.01 5.44 -3.00
CA TRP A 18 0.10 6.27 -1.81
C TRP A 18 -1.27 6.89 -1.51
N PHE A 19 -1.73 6.70 -0.28
CA PHE A 19 -2.98 7.25 0.20
C PHE A 19 -2.92 8.79 0.14
N TRP A 20 -3.88 9.39 -0.57
CA TRP A 20 -3.82 10.80 -0.95
C TRP A 20 -3.83 11.77 0.24
N ALA A 21 -4.46 11.40 1.37
CA ALA A 21 -4.59 12.29 2.51
C ALA A 21 -3.34 12.33 3.40
N THR A 22 -2.63 11.21 3.56
CA THR A 22 -1.49 11.10 4.50
C THR A 22 -0.16 10.77 3.82
N GLY A 23 -0.18 10.41 2.53
CA GLY A 23 0.98 9.89 1.80
C GLY A 23 1.38 8.47 2.23
N GLU A 24 0.55 7.77 3.01
CA GLU A 24 0.84 6.42 3.47
C GLU A 24 0.74 5.41 2.33
N PRO A 25 1.73 4.55 2.10
CA PRO A 25 1.62 3.53 1.08
C PRO A 25 0.57 2.50 1.50
N CYS A 26 -0.31 2.15 0.55
CA CYS A 26 -1.42 1.22 0.77
C CYS A 26 -1.73 0.39 -0.49
N LEU A 27 -2.45 -0.72 -0.29
CA LEU A 27 -3.05 -1.52 -1.35
C LEU A 27 -4.51 -1.11 -1.50
N TRP A 28 -4.85 -0.50 -2.63
CA TRP A 28 -6.19 -0.01 -2.96
C TRP A 28 -7.01 -1.10 -3.66
N ILE A 29 -8.30 -1.17 -3.35
CA ILE A 29 -9.21 -2.16 -3.97
C ILE A 29 -9.47 -1.84 -5.44
N THR A 30 -9.74 -2.87 -6.23
CA THR A 30 -10.17 -2.76 -7.62
C THR A 30 -11.53 -3.40 -7.86
N ASP A 31 -12.02 -4.19 -6.90
CA ASP A 31 -13.30 -4.89 -6.95
C ASP A 31 -13.98 -4.85 -5.56
N PRO A 32 -15.29 -4.54 -5.46
CA PRO A 32 -16.03 -4.54 -4.20
C PRO A 32 -15.97 -5.85 -3.40
N GLU A 33 -15.79 -7.01 -4.04
CA GLU A 33 -15.67 -8.31 -3.35
C GLU A 33 -14.41 -8.36 -2.45
N GLN A 34 -13.43 -7.50 -2.72
CA GLN A 34 -12.17 -7.42 -1.98
C GLN A 34 -12.31 -6.79 -0.60
N ILE A 35 -13.45 -6.15 -0.30
CA ILE A 35 -13.72 -5.56 1.03
C ILE A 35 -13.60 -6.62 2.15
N GLY A 36 -13.86 -7.90 1.83
CA GLY A 36 -13.72 -9.02 2.77
C GLY A 36 -12.28 -9.46 3.08
N ILE A 37 -11.26 -8.90 2.40
CA ILE A 37 -9.85 -9.24 2.68
C ILE A 37 -9.47 -8.72 4.08
N PRO A 38 -8.79 -9.52 4.93
CA PRO A 38 -8.37 -9.05 6.25
C PRO A 38 -7.52 -7.77 6.18
N LYS A 39 -7.70 -6.87 7.17
CA LYS A 39 -7.01 -5.58 7.31
C LYS A 39 -7.41 -4.51 6.27
N MET A 40 -8.49 -4.76 5.54
CA MET A 40 -9.11 -3.73 4.72
C MET A 40 -9.72 -2.64 5.61
N GLU A 41 -9.43 -1.38 5.28
CA GLU A 41 -9.89 -0.21 6.00
C GLU A 41 -10.68 0.70 5.06
N PHE A 42 -11.84 1.18 5.54
CA PHE A 42 -12.63 2.19 4.83
C PHE A 42 -11.98 3.57 5.00
N VAL A 43 -11.77 4.29 3.90
CA VAL A 43 -10.99 5.54 3.90
C VAL A 43 -11.70 6.74 3.23
N GLY A 44 -12.84 6.55 2.56
CA GLY A 44 -13.46 7.57 1.69
C GLY A 44 -14.80 8.11 2.12
N GLY A 45 -15.58 8.95 1.42
CA GLY A 45 -15.55 9.41 0.03
C GLY A 45 -16.69 8.75 -0.76
N HIS A 46 -16.55 7.45 -1.00
CA HIS A 46 -17.50 6.62 -1.74
C HIS A 46 -17.47 5.18 -1.19
N PRO A 47 -18.54 4.37 -1.32
CA PRO A 47 -18.59 3.00 -0.78
C PRO A 47 -17.55 2.00 -1.29
N ASP A 48 -16.71 2.35 -2.25
CA ASP A 48 -15.61 1.54 -2.79
C ASP A 48 -14.22 2.07 -2.38
N GLU A 49 -14.16 3.06 -1.49
CA GLU A 49 -12.90 3.63 -1.02
C GLU A 49 -12.38 2.84 0.18
N TYR A 50 -11.68 1.76 -0.14
CA TYR A 50 -11.00 0.90 0.83
C TYR A 50 -9.54 0.67 0.45
N CYS A 51 -8.70 0.53 1.47
CA CYS A 51 -7.31 0.12 1.27
C CYS A 51 -6.76 -0.70 2.46
N ILE A 52 -5.67 -1.40 2.22
CA ILE A 52 -4.85 -2.03 3.27
C ILE A 52 -3.57 -1.22 3.40
N PHE A 53 -3.33 -0.59 4.54
CA PHE A 53 -2.07 0.13 4.77
C PHE A 53 -0.90 -0.84 4.95
N LEU A 54 0.23 -0.56 4.29
CA LEU A 54 1.42 -1.42 4.36
C LEU A 54 1.95 -1.56 5.79
N LYS A 55 1.87 -0.50 6.60
CA LYS A 55 2.27 -0.52 8.02
C LYS A 55 1.51 -1.55 8.88
N ASN A 56 0.33 -1.98 8.43
CA ASN A 56 -0.52 -2.93 9.14
C ASN A 56 -0.24 -4.38 8.70
N LEU A 57 0.59 -4.59 7.68
CA LEU A 57 1.02 -5.91 7.22
C LEU A 57 2.28 -6.36 7.97
N THR A 58 2.38 -7.66 8.23
CA THR A 58 3.62 -8.27 8.72
C THR A 58 4.63 -8.40 7.59
N GLU A 59 5.92 -8.60 7.91
CA GLU A 59 6.95 -8.85 6.90
C GLU A 59 6.60 -10.02 5.96
N THR A 60 5.98 -11.08 6.49
CA THR A 60 5.52 -12.22 5.68
C THR A 60 4.36 -11.88 4.75
N GLU A 61 3.48 -10.97 5.15
CA GLU A 61 2.40 -10.49 4.28
C GLU A 61 2.92 -9.52 3.23
N LEU A 62 3.87 -8.67 3.59
CA LEU A 62 4.57 -7.78 2.65
C LEU A 62 5.30 -8.60 1.58
N ALA A 63 5.98 -9.69 1.97
CA ALA A 63 6.66 -10.58 1.04
C ALA A 63 5.73 -11.34 0.06
N GLN A 64 4.42 -11.39 0.34
CA GLN A 64 3.43 -11.96 -0.59
C GLN A 64 2.98 -10.97 -1.67
N ILE A 65 3.38 -9.70 -1.57
CA ILE A 65 3.05 -8.69 -2.58
C ILE A 65 3.99 -8.89 -3.77
N THR A 66 3.41 -9.21 -4.92
CA THR A 66 4.15 -9.43 -6.16
C THR A 66 3.66 -8.53 -7.28
N SER A 67 4.49 -8.31 -8.29
CA SER A 67 4.04 -7.77 -9.57
C SER A 67 3.05 -8.72 -10.25
N LEU A 68 2.43 -8.26 -11.34
CA LEU A 68 1.57 -9.10 -12.17
C LEU A 68 2.30 -10.28 -12.82
N ASP A 69 3.62 -10.20 -12.94
CA ASP A 69 4.48 -11.29 -13.46
C ASP A 69 4.91 -12.27 -12.36
N GLY A 70 4.45 -12.08 -11.12
CA GLY A 70 4.77 -12.93 -9.97
C GLY A 70 6.13 -12.64 -9.34
N VAL A 71 6.78 -11.53 -9.69
CA VAL A 71 8.05 -11.10 -9.09
C VAL A 71 7.76 -10.43 -7.75
N PRO A 72 8.37 -10.87 -6.63
CA PRO A 72 8.24 -10.18 -5.34
C PRO A 72 8.68 -8.73 -5.44
N LEU A 73 7.88 -7.82 -4.85
CA LEU A 73 8.21 -6.39 -4.82
C LEU A 73 8.85 -6.02 -3.49
N ASP A 74 9.88 -5.17 -3.53
CA ASP A 74 10.47 -4.59 -2.33
C ASP A 74 9.61 -3.43 -1.80
N VAL A 75 8.47 -3.79 -1.22
CA VAL A 75 7.54 -2.85 -0.58
C VAL A 75 8.01 -2.42 0.83
N ILE A 76 9.02 -3.12 1.36
CA ILE A 76 9.61 -2.81 2.67
C ILE A 76 10.40 -1.52 2.56
N GLU A 77 11.18 -1.34 1.50
CA GLU A 77 11.88 -0.07 1.22
C GLU A 77 10.88 1.10 1.14
N GLU A 78 9.75 0.94 0.43
CA GLU A 78 8.71 1.98 0.34
C GLU A 78 8.12 2.35 1.70
N LEU A 79 7.84 1.36 2.56
CA LEU A 79 7.36 1.61 3.92
C LEU A 79 8.42 2.36 4.75
N TRP A 80 9.70 1.99 4.64
CA TRP A 80 10.79 2.68 5.33
C TRP A 80 10.98 4.12 4.85
N GLN A 81 10.83 4.38 3.55
CA GLN A 81 10.89 5.72 2.99
C GLN A 81 9.78 6.60 3.57
N TYR A 82 8.55 6.09 3.68
CA TYR A 82 7.45 6.79 4.33
C TYR A 82 7.74 7.09 5.80
N LEU A 83 8.15 6.07 6.58
CA LEU A 83 8.44 6.22 8.00
C LEU A 83 9.59 7.21 8.25
N THR A 84 10.67 7.11 7.47
CA THR A 84 11.84 7.99 7.60
C THR A 84 11.53 9.44 7.22
N ARG A 85 10.68 9.68 6.21
CA ARG A 85 10.20 11.03 5.86
C ARG A 85 9.31 11.62 6.96
N LYS A 86 8.48 10.79 7.59
CA LYS A 86 7.61 11.21 8.69
C LYS A 86 8.42 11.61 9.92
N ASP A 87 9.49 10.89 10.22
CA ASP A 87 10.35 11.15 11.38
C ASP A 87 11.33 12.32 11.18
N ASN A 88 11.46 12.84 9.96
CA ASN A 88 12.25 14.03 9.65
C ASN A 88 11.42 15.15 8.98
N PRO A 89 10.61 15.90 9.75
CA PRO A 89 9.84 17.02 9.22
C PRO A 89 10.70 18.21 8.74
N TYR A 90 12.03 18.17 8.98
CA TYR A 90 13.00 19.17 8.54
C TYR A 90 14.21 18.50 7.89
N GLY A 91 14.01 17.94 6.68
CA GLY A 91 15.12 17.52 5.82
C GLY A 91 16.13 18.65 5.69
N THR A 92 17.31 18.49 6.29
CA THR A 92 18.42 19.44 6.17
C THR A 92 18.84 19.49 4.71
N THR A 93 18.65 20.64 4.08
CA THR A 93 19.24 20.96 2.78
C THR A 93 20.75 20.78 2.88
N ARG A 94 21.31 19.87 2.07
CA ARG A 94 22.72 19.92 1.67
C ARG A 94 22.78 20.20 0.18
#